data_AF-A0AAU9MP57-F1
#
_entry.id   AF-A0AAU9MP57-F1
#
_cell.length_a   1.000
_cell.length_b   1.000
_cell.length_c   1.000
_cell.angle_alpha   90.00
_cell.angle_beta   90.00
_cell.angle_gamma   90.00
#
_symmetry.space_group_name_H-M   'P 1'
#
loop_
_entity.id
_entity.type
_entity.pdbx_description
1 polymer ?
#
loop_
_entity_poly.entity_id
_entity_poly.type
_entity_poly.pdbx_seq_one_letter_code
_entity_poly.pdbx_strand_id
1 'polypeptide(L)'
;MQGVRTVWFSHITFFVNSVCHIWGNQAWNTGDLSKNNWWVGVLAFGEGWHNNHHAFEYSARHGLEWWQIDFTWYIIQFLETVGLATNIKVPTDAQKRKKSFVISDNTYK
;
A
#
# COMPACT_ATOMS: atom_id res chain seq x y z
N MET A 1 -30.99 -1.12 -10.72
CA MET A 1 -30.69 -0.68 -9.34
C MET A 1 -29.19 -0.49 -9.19
N GLN A 2 -28.68 0.74 -9.24
CA GLN A 2 -27.23 1.02 -9.11
C GLN A 2 -26.80 1.32 -7.66
N GLY A 3 -27.75 1.67 -6.79
CA GLY A 3 -27.47 2.10 -5.41
C GLY A 3 -26.86 1.01 -4.53
N VAL A 4 -27.37 -0.23 -4.60
CA VAL A 4 -26.85 -1.34 -3.77
C VAL A 4 -25.36 -1.61 -4.05
N ARG A 5 -24.97 -1.60 -5.33
CA ARG A 5 -23.55 -1.78 -5.74
C ARG A 5 -22.66 -0.67 -5.20
N THR A 6 -23.08 0.59 -5.34
CA THR A 6 -22.29 1.73 -4.85
C THR A 6 -22.15 1.68 -3.33
N VAL A 7 -23.23 1.36 -2.61
CA VAL A 7 -23.20 1.21 -1.15
C VAL A 7 -22.20 0.12 -0.75
N TRP A 8 -22.26 -1.06 -1.37
CA TRP A 8 -21.31 -2.14 -1.09
C TRP A 8 -19.86 -1.73 -1.35
N PHE A 9 -19.59 -1.09 -2.49
CA PHE A 9 -18.24 -0.64 -2.84
C PHE A 9 -17.70 0.36 -1.81
N SER A 10 -18.50 1.38 -1.44
CA SER A 10 -18.09 2.36 -0.43
C SER A 10 -17.85 1.73 0.94
N HIS A 11 -18.67 0.75 1.36
CA HIS A 11 -18.45 0.04 2.63
C HIS A 11 -17.11 -0.71 2.63
N ILE A 12 -16.75 -1.37 1.52
CA ILE A 12 -15.46 -2.04 1.39
C ILE A 12 -14.31 -1.03 1.52
N THR A 13 -14.39 0.11 0.83
CA THR A 13 -13.35 1.16 0.91
C THR A 13 -13.18 1.69 2.34
N PHE A 14 -14.28 2.04 3.02
CA PHE A 14 -14.22 2.53 4.39
C PHE A 14 -13.78 1.46 5.40
N PHE A 15 -14.13 0.20 5.14
CA PHE A 15 -13.67 -0.93 5.93
C PHE A 15 -12.15 -1.09 5.88
N VAL A 16 -11.55 -1.00 4.68
CA VAL A 16 -10.08 -1.04 4.52
C VAL A 16 -9.42 0.06 5.33
N ASN A 17 -9.89 1.30 5.21
CA ASN A 17 -9.35 2.45 5.94
C ASN A 17 -9.42 2.22 7.47
N SER A 18 -10.57 1.75 7.95
CA SER A 18 -10.79 1.51 9.39
C SER A 18 -9.88 0.40 9.92
N VAL A 19 -9.85 -0.75 9.25
CA VAL A 19 -9.07 -1.91 9.71
C VAL A 19 -7.57 -1.64 9.62
N CYS A 20 -7.10 -1.06 8.51
CA CYS A 20 -5.66 -0.85 8.31
C CYS A 20 -5.09 0.29 9.18
N HIS A 21 -5.91 1.16 9.76
CA HIS A 21 -5.44 2.14 10.76
C HIS A 21 -5.50 1.62 12.22
N ILE A 22 -6.15 0.47 12.46
CA ILE A 22 -6.29 -0.10 13.81
C ILE A 22 -5.40 -1.35 13.96
N TRP A 23 -5.49 -2.29 13.01
CA TRP A 23 -4.88 -3.62 13.08
C TRP A 23 -3.94 -3.91 11.91
N GLY A 24 -2.74 -4.37 12.26
CA GLY A 24 -1.71 -4.74 11.31
C GLY A 24 -0.30 -4.48 11.84
N ASN A 25 0.67 -4.48 10.93
CA ASN A 25 2.06 -4.16 11.21
C ASN A 25 2.45 -2.84 10.54
N GLN A 26 3.14 -1.96 11.25
CA GLN A 26 3.71 -0.74 10.68
C GLN A 26 5.18 -0.99 10.32
N ALA A 27 5.49 -1.03 9.02
CA ALA A 27 6.84 -1.30 8.51
C ALA A 27 7.67 -0.02 8.30
N TRP A 28 7.00 1.12 8.11
CA TRP A 28 7.59 2.41 7.78
C TRP A 28 7.11 3.50 8.73
N ASN A 29 8.02 4.42 9.06
CA ASN A 29 7.71 5.61 9.81
C ASN A 29 7.04 6.66 8.90
N THR A 30 5.71 6.68 8.95
CA THR A 30 4.84 7.56 8.17
C THR A 30 4.29 8.73 8.96
N GLY A 31 4.47 8.75 10.29
CA GLY A 31 3.91 9.77 11.18
C GLY A 31 2.40 9.62 11.44
N ASP A 32 1.78 8.57 10.90
CA ASP A 32 0.38 8.23 11.12
C ASP A 32 0.21 6.80 11.65
N LEU A 33 -1.04 6.36 11.82
CA LEU A 33 -1.39 5.04 12.33
C LEU A 33 -1.62 4.00 11.23
N SER A 34 -1.20 4.26 9.99
CA SER A 34 -1.38 3.30 8.89
C SER A 34 -0.61 2.01 9.16
N LYS A 35 -1.23 0.86 8.86
CA LYS A 35 -0.65 -0.47 9.08
C LYS A 35 -0.89 -1.37 7.86
N ASN A 36 0.05 -2.26 7.62
CA ASN A 36 -0.06 -3.34 6.65
C ASN A 36 -0.86 -4.50 7.24
N ASN A 37 -1.84 -4.99 6.49
CA ASN A 37 -2.69 -6.10 6.86
C ASN A 37 -2.83 -7.08 5.68
N TRP A 38 -2.25 -8.27 5.83
CA TRP A 38 -2.07 -9.21 4.73
C TRP A 38 -3.40 -9.81 4.22
N TRP A 39 -4.35 -10.10 5.10
CA TRP A 39 -5.63 -10.67 4.69
C TRP A 39 -6.52 -9.61 4.03
N VAL A 40 -6.45 -8.36 4.50
CA VAL A 40 -7.06 -7.21 3.80
C VAL A 40 -6.40 -7.00 2.45
N GLY A 41 -5.08 -7.16 2.36
CA GLY A 41 -4.32 -7.07 1.10
C GLY A 41 -4.86 -8.04 0.05
N VAL A 42 -5.16 -9.28 0.43
CA VAL A 42 -5.74 -10.28 -0.49
C VAL A 42 -7.20 -9.95 -0.84
N LEU A 43 -8.03 -9.61 0.14
CA LEU A 43 -9.48 -9.37 -0.09
C LEU A 43 -9.77 -8.05 -0.82
N ALA A 44 -8.95 -7.03 -0.61
CA ALA A 44 -9.09 -5.69 -1.19
C ALA A 44 -8.05 -5.41 -2.29
N PHE A 45 -7.58 -6.46 -2.98
CA PHE A 45 -6.76 -6.35 -4.18
C PHE A 45 -5.42 -5.61 -4.04
N GLY A 46 -4.86 -5.54 -2.84
CA GLY A 46 -3.57 -4.89 -2.55
C GLY A 46 -3.67 -3.70 -1.60
N GLU A 47 -4.87 -3.15 -1.38
CA GLU A 47 -5.09 -1.95 -0.56
C GLU A 47 -4.77 -2.15 0.94
N GLY A 48 -4.65 -3.40 1.38
CA GLY A 48 -4.25 -3.74 2.75
C GLY A 48 -2.77 -3.46 3.05
N TRP A 49 -1.92 -3.20 2.06
CA TRP A 49 -0.55 -2.73 2.28
C TRP A 49 -0.51 -1.22 2.57
N HIS A 50 -1.36 -0.79 3.50
CA HIS A 50 -1.72 0.61 3.70
C HIS A 50 -0.55 1.46 4.22
N ASN A 51 0.28 0.89 5.10
CA ASN A 51 1.47 1.59 5.56
C ASN A 51 2.53 1.74 4.46
N ASN A 52 2.64 0.76 3.57
CA ASN A 52 3.51 0.90 2.40
C ASN A 52 3.00 2.01 1.47
N HIS A 53 1.70 2.07 1.22
CA HIS A 53 1.08 3.13 0.41
C HIS A 53 1.34 4.51 1.02
N HIS A 54 1.11 4.68 2.32
CA HIS A 54 1.36 5.95 3.01
C HIS A 54 2.85 6.33 3.06
N ALA A 55 3.75 5.35 3.04
CA ALA A 55 5.19 5.61 2.99
C ALA A 55 5.64 6.07 1.59
N PHE A 56 5.03 5.55 0.53
CA PHE A 56 5.39 5.79 -0.87
C PHE A 56 4.16 6.03 -1.75
N GLU A 57 3.42 7.10 -1.47
CA GLU A 57 2.16 7.47 -2.17
C GLU A 57 2.31 7.62 -3.69
N TYR A 58 3.52 7.93 -4.16
CA TYR A 58 3.85 8.06 -5.59
C TYR A 58 4.08 6.71 -6.27
N SER A 59 4.17 5.61 -5.51
CA SER A 59 4.46 4.29 -6.06
C SER A 59 3.20 3.66 -6.62
N ALA A 60 3.33 3.08 -7.81
CA ALA A 60 2.29 2.25 -8.41
C ALA A 60 2.12 0.87 -7.72
N ARG A 61 3.03 0.51 -6.80
CA ARG A 61 3.07 -0.80 -6.14
C ARG A 61 2.88 -0.61 -4.64
N HIS A 62 1.82 -1.19 -4.08
CA HIS A 62 1.54 -1.17 -2.66
C HIS A 62 2.25 -2.30 -1.92
N GLY A 63 2.30 -3.51 -2.50
CA GLY A 63 2.99 -4.66 -1.91
C GLY A 63 4.49 -4.63 -2.18
N LEU A 64 5.32 -4.05 -1.31
CA LEU A 64 6.75 -3.85 -1.53
C LEU A 64 7.62 -5.10 -1.34
N GLU A 65 7.14 -6.08 -0.58
CA GLU A 65 7.82 -7.37 -0.37
C GLU A 65 7.33 -8.43 -1.37
N TRP A 66 8.12 -9.48 -1.59
CA TRP A 66 7.80 -10.54 -2.56
C TRP A 66 6.55 -11.36 -2.20
N TRP A 67 6.26 -11.49 -0.91
CA TRP A 67 5.10 -12.24 -0.39
C TRP A 67 3.83 -11.37 -0.29
N GLN A 68 3.94 -10.06 -0.54
CA GLN A 68 2.83 -9.13 -0.46
C GLN A 68 2.03 -9.14 -1.77
N ILE A 69 0.95 -9.91 -1.78
CA ILE A 69 0.06 -10.05 -2.95
C ILE A 69 -0.61 -8.71 -3.24
N ASP A 70 -0.43 -8.22 -4.45
CA ASP A 70 -0.93 -6.94 -4.92
C ASP A 70 -1.50 -7.11 -6.33
N PHE A 71 -2.83 -7.28 -6.40
CA PHE A 71 -3.50 -7.56 -7.67
C PHE A 71 -3.53 -6.32 -8.57
N THR A 72 -3.62 -5.12 -8.01
CA THR A 72 -3.56 -3.88 -8.80
C THR A 72 -2.19 -3.71 -9.42
N TRP A 73 -1.11 -4.04 -8.70
CA TRP A 73 0.25 -4.06 -9.26
C TRP A 73 0.37 -5.04 -10.44
N TYR A 74 -0.17 -6.25 -10.34
CA TYR A 74 -0.12 -7.20 -11.47
C TYR A 74 -0.85 -6.70 -12.71
N ILE A 75 -1.98 -6.01 -12.53
CA ILE A 75 -2.69 -5.35 -13.64
C ILE A 75 -1.83 -4.25 -14.26
N ILE A 76 -1.18 -3.42 -13.43
CA ILE A 76 -0.28 -2.36 -13.91
C ILE A 76 0.90 -2.95 -14.70
N GLN A 77 1.52 -4.03 -14.22
CA GLN A 77 2.59 -4.72 -14.95
C GLN A 77 2.11 -5.30 -16.28
N PHE A 78 0.89 -5.85 -16.31
CA PHE A 78 0.28 -6.31 -17.56
C PHE A 78 0.10 -5.14 -18.54
N LEU A 79 -0.46 -4.02 -18.06
CA LEU A 79 -0.65 -2.81 -18.87
C LEU A 79 0.68 -2.21 -19.36
N GLU A 80 1.74 -2.28 -18.56
CA GLU A 80 3.11 -1.90 -18.96
C GLU A 80 3.61 -2.79 -20.10
N THR A 81 3.41 -4.11 -19.97
CA THR A 81 3.86 -5.10 -20.95
C THR A 81 3.21 -4.90 -22.32
N VAL A 82 1.92 -4.51 -22.34
CA VAL A 82 1.21 -4.19 -23.59
C VAL A 82 1.40 -2.74 -24.06
N GLY A 83 2.21 -1.95 -23.36
CA GLY A 83 2.55 -0.56 -23.72
C GLY A 83 1.46 0.48 -23.41
N LEU A 84 0.44 0.12 -22.61
CA LEU A 84 -0.66 1.03 -22.22
C LEU A 84 -0.32 1.86 -20.99
N ALA A 85 0.44 1.32 -20.05
CA ALA A 85 0.99 2.06 -18.93
C ALA A 85 2.45 2.43 -19.21
N THR A 86 2.80 3.69 -18.98
CA THR A 86 4.18 4.19 -19.16
C THR A 86 4.59 4.99 -17.92
N ASN A 87 5.90 5.11 -17.67
CA ASN A 87 6.46 5.87 -16.56
C ASN A 87 6.01 5.40 -15.15
N ILE A 88 6.01 4.08 -14.95
CA ILE A 88 5.67 3.45 -13.67
C ILE A 88 6.76 3.73 -12.64
N LYS A 89 6.36 4.18 -11.45
CA LYS A 89 7.27 4.55 -10.35
C LYS A 89 7.19 3.55 -9.21
N VAL A 90 8.36 3.13 -8.75
CA VAL A 90 8.54 2.28 -7.57
C VAL A 90 9.63 2.86 -6.66
N PRO A 91 9.55 2.67 -5.34
CA PRO A 91 10.51 3.24 -4.42
C PRO A 91 11.85 2.55 -4.52
N THR A 92 12.91 3.35 -4.56
CA THR A 92 14.30 2.89 -4.50
C THR A 92 14.66 2.45 -3.08
N ASP A 93 15.69 1.61 -2.94
CA ASP A 93 16.15 1.16 -1.62
C ASP A 93 16.63 2.30 -0.72
N ALA A 94 17.18 3.36 -1.31
CA ALA A 94 17.57 4.56 -0.57
C ALA A 94 16.34 5.27 0.04
N GLN A 95 15.25 5.38 -0.71
CA GLN A 95 13.99 5.95 -0.22
C GLN A 95 13.36 5.06 0.86
N LYS A 96 13.41 3.74 0.68
CA LYS A 96 12.99 2.77 1.71
C LYS A 96 13.75 2.96 3.01
N ARG A 97 15.08 3.00 2.96
CA ARG A 97 15.93 3.22 4.14
C ARG A 97 15.55 4.50 4.89
N LYS A 98 15.31 5.60 4.17
CA LYS A 98 14.92 6.89 4.77
C LYS A 98 13.62 6.82 5.59
N LYS A 99 12.68 5.97 5.17
CA LYS A 99 11.38 5.78 5.84
C LYS A 99 11.40 4.63 6.86
N SER A 100 12.49 3.88 6.97
CA SER A 100 12.61 2.80 7.96
C SER A 100 12.80 3.38 9.37
N PHE A 101 12.31 2.65 10.38
CA PHE A 101 12.44 3.05 11.78
C PHE A 101 13.89 3.20 12.26
N VAL A 102 14.85 2.54 11.61
CA VAL A 102 16.27 2.49 12.03
C VAL A 102 16.97 3.85 11.93
N ILE A 103 16.46 4.80 11.13
CA ILE A 103 17.09 6.11 10.94
C ILE A 103 16.68 7.15 12.01
N SER A 104 15.65 6.90 12.85
CA SER A 104 15.28 7.86 13.90
C SER A 104 16.15 7.83 15.15
N ASP A 105 16.98 6.80 15.36
CA ASP A 105 17.68 6.56 16.64
C ASP A 105 19.17 6.96 16.67
N ASN A 106 19.67 7.71 15.67
CA ASN A 106 21.10 8.08 15.62
C ASN A 106 21.36 9.58 15.35
N THR A 107 20.45 10.45 15.78
CA THR A 107 20.78 11.87 15.91
C THR A 107 20.78 12.20 17.39
N TYR A 108 21.84 12.87 17.87
CA TYR A 108 22.19 13.19 19.27
C TYR A 108 23.04 12.13 20.02
N LYS A 109 24.31 12.04 19.65
CA LYS A 109 25.41 12.08 20.64
C LYS A 109 26.09 13.44 20.52
#